data_AF-A0ABD6EZQ0-F1
#
_entry.id   AF-A0ABD6EZQ0-F1
#
_cell.length_a   1.000
_cell.length_b   1.000
_cell.length_c   1.000
_cell.angle_alpha   90.00
_cell.angle_beta   90.00
_cell.angle_gamma   90.00
#
_symmetry.space_group_name_H-M   'P 1'
#
loop_
_entity.id
_entity.type
_entity.pdbx_description
1 polymer ?
#
loop_
_entity_poly.entity_id
_entity_poly.type
_entity_poly.pdbx_seq_one_letter_code
_entity_poly.pdbx_strand_id
1 'polypeptide(L)'
;MEYVDNASLTEIKSTLRPSEAMAVIDTIALVHAHSLKDTSWKDIPTVMWDDLMGENRSKHDIFQFIASIAKMDEERLQPLIKKFESIFEEVMDCDIGSKVLCSMNLQPVLCHGDLWINNLLWRKNGPTSRELAAIIDWQLVHGGCAAEDLARLFSSSLGPDDRRRHLDQLLQYYYTKLEDALGRAPPFSLHQVKESMFRLYPFLMTMALMSVGPLVTVKYKDLPRQEFEAIQRSLVDRAVALLEDIMYYHEKYGFLNK
;
A
#
# COMPACT_ATOMS: atom_id res chain seq x y z
N MET A 1 -18.63 7.77 -10.22
CA MET A 1 -17.45 8.66 -10.26
C MET A 1 -17.72 9.72 -9.21
N GLU A 2 -17.07 9.62 -8.05
CA GLU A 2 -17.23 10.60 -6.97
C GLU A 2 -16.67 11.95 -7.45
N TYR A 3 -17.51 12.98 -7.46
CA TYR A 3 -17.16 14.29 -7.98
C TYR A 3 -16.81 15.23 -6.82
N VAL A 4 -15.55 15.65 -6.75
CA VAL A 4 -15.09 16.69 -5.85
C VAL A 4 -14.63 17.88 -6.69
N ASP A 5 -15.23 19.04 -6.47
CA ASP A 5 -14.95 20.25 -7.24
C ASP A 5 -13.44 20.55 -7.30
N ASN A 6 -12.96 20.77 -8.53
CA ASN A 6 -11.58 21.13 -8.87
C ASN A 6 -10.50 20.13 -8.39
N ALA A 7 -10.87 18.88 -8.13
CA ALA A 7 -9.92 17.82 -7.77
C ALA A 7 -9.71 16.83 -8.93
N SER A 8 -8.49 16.31 -9.06
CA SER A 8 -8.14 15.29 -10.05
C SER A 8 -7.45 14.10 -9.39
N LEU A 9 -7.69 12.92 -9.96
CA LEU A 9 -6.94 11.71 -9.64
C LEU A 9 -5.47 11.88 -9.99
N THR A 10 -4.62 11.27 -9.17
CA THR A 10 -3.21 11.16 -9.49
C THR A 10 -3.00 10.01 -10.47
N GLU A 11 -2.14 10.19 -11.47
CA GLU A 11 -1.82 9.11 -12.39
C GLU A 11 -0.90 8.06 -11.75
N ILE A 12 -1.21 6.78 -11.97
CA ILE A 12 -0.46 5.60 -11.50
C ILE A 12 1.05 5.62 -11.81
N LYS A 13 1.48 6.41 -12.79
CA LYS A 13 2.89 6.61 -13.18
C LYS A 13 3.66 7.53 -12.23
N SER A 14 2.96 8.27 -11.38
CA SER A 14 3.56 9.23 -10.46
C SER A 14 3.71 8.66 -9.06
N THR A 15 4.54 9.31 -8.26
CA THR A 15 4.76 9.01 -6.85
C THR A 15 4.39 10.21 -6.00
N LEU A 16 4.00 9.97 -4.76
CA LEU A 16 3.85 11.00 -3.74
C LEU A 16 5.24 11.50 -3.32
N ARG A 17 5.32 12.80 -3.06
CA ARG A 17 6.41 13.35 -2.24
C ARG A 17 6.19 13.01 -0.77
N PRO A 18 7.24 12.99 0.07
CA PRO A 18 7.07 12.79 1.52
C PRO A 18 6.06 13.73 2.17
N SER A 19 6.03 15.00 1.76
CA SER A 19 5.04 16.00 2.25
C SER A 19 3.60 15.68 1.83
N GLU A 20 3.41 15.05 0.68
CA GLU A 20 2.09 14.62 0.22
C GLU A 20 1.64 13.37 0.98
N ALA A 21 2.54 12.44 1.24
CA ALA A 21 2.26 11.30 2.13
C ALA A 21 1.89 11.78 3.55
N MET A 22 2.54 12.83 4.07
CA MET A 22 2.15 13.45 5.35
C MET A 22 0.72 13.99 5.33
N ALA A 23 0.26 14.62 4.24
CA ALA A 23 -1.13 15.10 4.13
C ALA A 23 -2.15 13.95 4.13
N VAL A 24 -1.82 12.82 3.52
CA VAL A 24 -2.65 11.59 3.59
C VAL A 24 -2.65 11.03 5.01
N ILE A 25 -1.47 11.00 5.65
CA ILE A 25 -1.32 10.57 7.05
C ILE A 25 -2.17 11.41 7.99
N ASP A 26 -2.20 12.74 7.83
CA ASP A 26 -3.03 13.64 8.63
C ASP A 26 -4.51 13.22 8.58
N THR A 27 -5.00 12.84 7.39
CA THR A 27 -6.40 12.42 7.20
C THR A 27 -6.66 11.03 7.76
N ILE A 28 -5.80 10.04 7.48
CA ILE A 28 -6.05 8.66 7.95
C ILE A 28 -5.87 8.53 9.46
N ALA A 29 -4.99 9.32 10.07
CA ALA A 29 -4.86 9.37 11.53
C ALA A 29 -6.15 9.83 12.22
N LEU A 30 -6.92 10.75 11.61
CA LEU A 30 -8.23 11.15 12.11
C LEU A 30 -9.26 10.01 12.03
N VAL A 31 -9.26 9.26 10.93
CA VAL A 31 -10.15 8.08 10.76
C VAL A 31 -9.83 7.01 11.79
N HIS A 32 -8.56 6.66 11.92
CA HIS A 32 -8.09 5.71 12.93
C HIS A 32 -8.42 6.19 14.36
N ALA A 33 -8.16 7.46 14.68
CA ALA A 33 -8.50 8.02 15.99
C ALA A 33 -10.01 7.97 16.27
N HIS A 34 -10.85 8.28 15.27
CA HIS A 34 -12.30 8.20 15.41
C HIS A 34 -12.74 6.75 15.67
N SER A 35 -12.21 5.79 14.92
CA SER A 35 -12.51 4.35 15.08
C SER A 35 -12.08 3.76 16.42
N LEU A 36 -11.07 4.36 17.07
CA LEU A 36 -10.64 3.98 18.42
C LEU A 36 -11.53 4.57 19.52
N LYS A 37 -12.29 5.63 19.22
CA LYS A 37 -13.24 6.29 20.13
C LYS A 37 -14.66 5.72 19.99
N ASP A 38 -15.07 5.43 18.76
CA ASP A 38 -16.36 4.82 18.43
C ASP A 38 -16.15 3.48 17.74
N THR A 39 -16.73 2.42 18.28
CA THR A 39 -16.64 1.05 17.73
C THR A 39 -17.88 0.60 16.96
N SER A 40 -18.80 1.51 16.63
CA SER A 40 -20.00 1.24 15.82
C SER A 40 -19.69 0.64 14.44
N TRP A 41 -18.48 0.86 13.93
CA TRP A 41 -18.02 0.32 12.65
C TRP A 41 -17.73 -1.18 12.65
N LYS A 42 -17.68 -1.84 13.82
CA LYS A 42 -17.37 -3.28 13.92
C LYS A 42 -18.39 -4.18 13.24
N ASP A 43 -19.59 -3.67 12.99
CA ASP A 43 -20.68 -4.40 12.32
C ASP A 43 -20.69 -4.17 10.79
N ILE A 44 -19.76 -3.38 10.24
CA ILE A 44 -19.68 -3.15 8.79
C ILE A 44 -19.33 -4.46 8.09
N PRO A 45 -20.12 -4.90 7.10
CA PRO A 45 -19.78 -6.07 6.29
C PRO A 45 -18.48 -5.84 5.55
N THR A 46 -17.57 -6.79 5.72
CA THR A 46 -16.21 -6.67 5.20
C THR A 46 -16.10 -7.34 3.83
N VAL A 47 -15.52 -6.63 2.86
CA VAL A 47 -15.09 -7.22 1.59
C VAL A 47 -13.59 -7.50 1.69
N MET A 48 -13.20 -8.76 1.59
CA MET A 48 -11.80 -9.18 1.64
C MET A 48 -11.18 -9.22 0.25
N TRP A 49 -9.84 -9.24 0.20
CA TRP A 49 -9.11 -9.38 -1.05
C TRP A 49 -9.51 -10.65 -1.82
N ASP A 50 -9.82 -11.74 -1.11
CA ASP A 50 -10.30 -12.99 -1.73
C ASP A 50 -11.62 -12.80 -2.48
N ASP A 51 -12.55 -12.01 -1.91
CA ASP A 51 -13.84 -11.70 -2.55
C ASP A 51 -13.63 -10.90 -3.85
N LEU A 52 -12.70 -9.94 -3.84
CA LEU A 52 -12.40 -9.08 -4.99
C LEU A 52 -11.63 -9.83 -6.09
N MET A 53 -10.72 -10.73 -5.70
CA MET A 53 -9.97 -11.55 -6.66
C MET A 53 -10.88 -12.56 -7.38
N GLY A 54 -12.02 -12.89 -6.75
CA GLY A 54 -13.07 -13.75 -7.28
C GLY A 54 -12.78 -15.23 -7.03
N GLU A 55 -13.81 -15.98 -6.64
CA GLU A 55 -13.72 -17.40 -6.19
C GLU A 55 -12.96 -18.35 -7.15
N ASN A 56 -12.79 -17.97 -8.42
CA ASN A 56 -12.16 -18.78 -9.45
C ASN A 56 -10.70 -18.43 -9.77
N ARG A 57 -10.11 -17.36 -9.22
CA ARG A 57 -8.70 -17.04 -9.47
C ARG A 57 -7.81 -17.80 -8.50
N SER A 58 -7.01 -18.71 -9.03
CA SER A 58 -6.02 -19.43 -8.23
C SER A 58 -4.84 -18.52 -7.87
N LYS A 59 -4.13 -18.83 -6.77
CA LYS A 59 -2.83 -18.23 -6.45
C LYS A 59 -1.85 -18.34 -7.63
N HIS A 60 -1.92 -19.43 -8.39
CA HIS A 60 -1.14 -19.59 -9.61
C HIS A 60 -1.47 -18.51 -10.66
N ASP A 61 -2.74 -18.19 -10.90
CA ASP A 61 -3.14 -17.15 -11.86
C ASP A 61 -2.66 -15.76 -11.41
N ILE A 62 -2.73 -15.47 -10.11
CA ILE A 62 -2.22 -14.22 -9.53
C ILE A 62 -0.70 -14.14 -9.71
N PHE A 63 0.02 -15.23 -9.43
CA PHE A 63 1.46 -15.29 -9.66
C PHE A 63 1.81 -15.08 -11.13
N GLN A 64 1.14 -15.75 -12.06
CA GLN A 64 1.38 -15.56 -13.50
C GLN A 64 1.12 -14.13 -13.96
N PHE A 65 0.07 -13.49 -13.42
CA PHE A 65 -0.20 -12.08 -13.67
C PHE A 65 0.95 -11.19 -13.19
N ILE A 66 1.46 -11.40 -11.97
CA ILE A 66 2.61 -10.65 -11.43
C ILE A 66 3.88 -10.96 -12.21
N ALA A 67 4.18 -12.23 -12.47
CA ALA A 67 5.36 -12.68 -13.21
C ALA A 67 5.45 -12.08 -14.63
N SER A 68 4.31 -11.72 -15.22
CA SER A 68 4.26 -11.07 -16.53
C SER A 68 4.97 -9.71 -16.58
N ILE A 69 5.23 -9.06 -15.43
CA ILE A 69 6.05 -7.83 -15.37
C ILE A 69 7.47 -8.05 -15.88
N ALA A 70 7.98 -9.29 -15.80
CA ALA A 70 9.32 -9.62 -16.29
C ALA A 70 9.49 -9.35 -17.80
N LYS A 71 8.40 -9.31 -18.57
CA LYS A 71 8.42 -8.95 -20.00
C LYS A 71 8.86 -7.50 -20.26
N MET A 72 8.81 -6.63 -19.25
CA MET A 72 9.22 -5.22 -19.37
C MET A 72 10.74 -5.04 -19.33
N ASP A 73 11.45 -5.94 -18.63
CA ASP A 73 12.91 -5.97 -18.49
C ASP A 73 13.32 -7.36 -17.97
N GLU A 74 13.52 -8.30 -18.90
CA GLU A 74 13.77 -9.70 -18.54
C GLU A 74 15.08 -9.87 -17.77
N GLU A 75 16.11 -9.10 -18.12
CA GLU A 75 17.44 -9.17 -17.50
C GLU A 75 17.37 -8.88 -16.00
N ARG A 76 16.66 -7.82 -15.61
CA ARG A 76 16.56 -7.41 -14.19
C ARG A 76 15.48 -8.17 -13.43
N LEU A 77 14.34 -8.45 -14.05
CA LEU A 77 13.16 -8.96 -13.34
C LEU A 77 13.08 -10.49 -13.29
N GLN A 78 13.51 -11.22 -14.33
CA GLN A 78 13.40 -12.70 -14.32
C GLN A 78 14.11 -13.36 -13.12
N PRO A 79 15.33 -12.96 -12.73
CA PRO A 79 15.99 -13.55 -11.57
C PRO A 79 15.25 -13.29 -10.26
N LEU A 80 14.61 -12.12 -10.13
CA LEU A 80 13.84 -11.74 -8.95
C LEU A 80 12.51 -12.47 -8.89
N ILE A 81 11.81 -12.62 -10.02
CA ILE A 81 10.56 -13.39 -10.10
C ILE A 81 10.79 -14.86 -9.74
N LYS A 82 11.90 -15.48 -10.19
CA LYS A 82 12.24 -16.86 -9.80
C LYS A 82 12.46 -17.03 -8.30
N LYS A 83 13.10 -16.05 -7.64
CA LYS A 83 13.27 -16.05 -6.19
C LYS A 83 11.93 -15.85 -5.48
N PHE A 84 11.13 -14.90 -5.97
CA PHE A 84 9.82 -14.59 -5.45
C PHE A 84 8.85 -15.79 -5.53
N GLU A 85 8.93 -16.59 -6.60
CA GLU A 85 8.14 -17.81 -6.77
C GLU A 85 8.28 -18.77 -5.58
N SER A 86 9.49 -18.94 -5.05
CA SER A 86 9.73 -19.86 -3.91
C SER A 86 9.09 -19.41 -2.59
N ILE A 87 8.74 -18.13 -2.45
CA ILE A 87 8.12 -17.58 -1.24
C ILE A 87 6.67 -17.14 -1.48
N PHE A 88 6.18 -17.20 -2.73
CA PHE A 88 4.91 -16.61 -3.12
C PHE A 88 3.72 -17.19 -2.34
N GLU A 89 3.69 -18.51 -2.15
CA GLU A 89 2.60 -19.19 -1.46
C GLU A 89 2.44 -18.72 -0.01
N GLU A 90 3.57 -18.45 0.67
CA GLU A 90 3.62 -17.95 2.04
C GLU A 90 3.31 -16.45 2.12
N VAL A 91 3.80 -15.68 1.15
CA VAL A 91 3.60 -14.23 1.11
C VAL A 91 2.15 -13.88 0.74
N MET A 92 1.51 -14.70 -0.10
CA MET A 92 0.11 -14.55 -0.48
C MET A 92 -0.82 -15.14 0.60
N ASP A 93 -0.88 -14.44 1.74
CA ASP A 93 -1.68 -14.80 2.92
C ASP A 93 -2.71 -13.70 3.21
N CYS A 94 -3.94 -13.90 2.75
CA CYS A 94 -5.02 -12.92 2.92
C CYS A 94 -5.45 -12.72 4.39
N ASP A 95 -5.12 -13.68 5.27
CA ASP A 95 -5.39 -13.59 6.71
C ASP A 95 -4.29 -12.85 7.50
N ILE A 96 -3.23 -12.39 6.83
CA ILE A 96 -2.05 -11.80 7.48
C ILE A 96 -2.39 -10.64 8.40
N GLY A 97 -3.37 -9.79 8.02
CA GLY A 97 -3.86 -8.68 8.83
C GLY A 97 -4.39 -9.14 10.19
N SER A 98 -5.29 -10.12 10.18
CA SER A 98 -5.87 -10.74 11.38
C SER A 98 -4.81 -11.43 12.22
N LYS A 99 -3.85 -12.15 11.60
CA LYS A 99 -2.74 -12.82 12.31
C LYS A 99 -1.84 -11.80 13.03
N VAL A 100 -1.51 -10.67 12.39
CA VAL A 100 -0.72 -9.59 12.99
C VAL A 100 -1.47 -8.94 14.15
N LEU A 101 -2.74 -8.60 13.98
CA LEU A 101 -3.58 -8.04 15.05
C LEU A 101 -3.61 -8.93 16.29
N CYS A 102 -3.91 -10.22 16.11
CA CYS A 102 -4.01 -11.20 17.20
C CYS A 102 -2.67 -11.44 17.88
N SER A 103 -1.60 -11.70 17.12
CA SER A 103 -0.29 -12.04 17.68
C SER A 103 0.35 -10.89 18.46
N MET A 104 -0.01 -9.64 18.12
CA MET A 104 0.53 -8.44 18.76
C MET A 104 -0.44 -7.80 19.76
N ASN A 105 -1.60 -8.43 20.01
CA ASN A 105 -2.68 -7.96 20.87
C ASN A 105 -3.06 -6.49 20.61
N LEU A 106 -3.28 -6.16 19.33
CA LEU A 106 -3.56 -4.80 18.90
C LEU A 106 -5.06 -4.53 18.88
N GLN A 107 -5.45 -3.36 19.36
CA GLN A 107 -6.81 -2.88 19.16
C GLN A 107 -7.00 -2.52 17.68
N PRO A 108 -8.01 -3.09 17.00
CA PRO A 108 -8.24 -2.81 15.60
C PRO A 108 -8.76 -1.39 15.39
N VAL A 109 -8.45 -0.84 14.23
CA VAL A 109 -8.97 0.45 13.72
C VAL A 109 -9.77 0.20 12.45
N LEU A 110 -10.54 1.20 12.03
CA LEU A 110 -11.19 1.18 10.72
C LEU A 110 -10.16 1.56 9.64
N CYS A 111 -9.70 0.57 8.90
CA CYS A 111 -8.79 0.74 7.78
C CYS A 111 -9.56 1.07 6.49
N HIS A 112 -8.96 1.87 5.62
CA HIS A 112 -9.41 2.06 4.25
C HIS A 112 -9.26 0.78 3.42
N GLY A 113 -8.18 0.01 3.64
CA GLY A 113 -7.93 -1.30 3.02
C GLY A 113 -7.33 -1.24 1.61
N ASP A 114 -7.66 -0.21 0.83
CA ASP A 114 -6.99 0.10 -0.45
C ASP A 114 -6.46 1.54 -0.52
N LEU A 115 -5.60 1.95 0.42
CA LEU A 115 -5.08 3.33 0.43
C LEU A 115 -3.87 3.49 -0.51
N TRP A 116 -4.12 3.89 -1.76
CA TRP A 116 -3.07 4.12 -2.77
C TRP A 116 -3.35 5.36 -3.63
N ILE A 117 -2.37 5.74 -4.45
CA ILE A 117 -2.35 7.03 -5.16
C ILE A 117 -3.57 7.31 -6.05
N ASN A 118 -4.22 6.27 -6.58
CA ASN A 118 -5.43 6.39 -7.41
C ASN A 118 -6.71 6.58 -6.59
N ASN A 119 -6.66 6.42 -5.27
CA ASN A 119 -7.77 6.68 -4.35
C ASN A 119 -7.61 8.02 -3.63
N LEU A 120 -6.67 8.86 -4.11
CA LEU A 120 -6.39 10.19 -3.58
C LEU A 120 -6.77 11.26 -4.60
N LEU A 121 -7.70 12.12 -4.22
CA LEU A 121 -8.09 13.30 -5.00
C LEU A 121 -7.28 14.50 -4.54
N TRP A 122 -6.68 15.21 -5.49
CA TRP A 122 -5.84 16.37 -5.21
C TRP A 122 -6.37 17.63 -5.90
N ARG A 123 -6.34 18.76 -5.19
CA ARG A 123 -6.52 20.10 -5.76
C ARG A 123 -5.16 20.71 -6.07
N LYS A 124 -5.06 21.42 -7.20
CA LYS A 124 -3.85 22.21 -7.49
C LYS A 124 -3.74 23.35 -6.48
N ASN A 125 -2.56 23.49 -5.88
CA ASN A 125 -2.24 24.55 -4.93
C ASN A 125 -0.95 25.25 -5.38
N GLY A 126 -0.92 25.73 -6.63
CA GLY A 126 0.26 26.31 -7.28
C GLY A 126 0.83 25.45 -8.43
N PRO A 127 1.94 25.88 -9.06
CA PRO A 127 2.50 25.20 -10.25
C PRO A 127 3.03 23.79 -9.98
N THR A 128 3.58 23.55 -8.79
CA THR A 128 4.23 22.28 -8.42
C THR A 128 3.67 21.67 -7.13
N SER A 129 2.72 22.34 -6.48
CA SER A 129 2.11 21.92 -5.21
C SER A 129 0.65 21.57 -5.39
N ARG A 130 0.20 20.62 -4.58
CA ARG A 130 -1.18 20.14 -4.56
C ARG A 130 -1.59 19.85 -3.12
N GLU A 131 -2.87 19.97 -2.87
CA GLU A 131 -3.50 19.76 -1.56
C GLU A 131 -4.42 18.54 -1.66
N LEU A 132 -4.39 17.68 -0.64
CA LEU A 132 -5.26 16.52 -0.60
C LEU A 132 -6.71 17.01 -0.39
N ALA A 133 -7.57 16.68 -1.34
CA ALA A 133 -8.97 17.09 -1.34
C ALA A 133 -9.88 16.03 -0.70
N ALA A 134 -9.63 14.76 -1.00
CA ALA A 134 -10.38 13.62 -0.45
C ALA A 134 -9.63 12.30 -0.61
N ILE A 135 -9.95 11.35 0.27
CA ILE A 135 -9.67 9.92 0.11
C ILE A 135 -10.99 9.25 -0.28
N ILE A 136 -10.99 8.51 -1.38
CA ILE A 136 -12.20 7.92 -2.00
C ILE A 136 -12.06 6.40 -2.12
N ASP A 137 -13.14 5.74 -2.54
CA ASP A 137 -13.15 4.29 -2.81
C ASP A 137 -12.91 3.41 -1.58
N TRP A 138 -13.83 3.56 -0.61
CA TRP A 138 -13.85 2.83 0.66
C TRP A 138 -14.46 1.42 0.54
N GLN A 139 -14.45 0.80 -0.65
CA GLN A 139 -15.09 -0.51 -0.87
C GLN A 139 -14.43 -1.66 -0.10
N LEU A 140 -13.14 -1.53 0.25
CA LEU A 140 -12.39 -2.47 1.07
C LEU A 140 -12.28 -2.02 2.55
N VAL A 141 -13.15 -1.13 3.01
CA VAL A 141 -13.13 -0.65 4.40
C VAL A 141 -13.35 -1.82 5.37
N HIS A 142 -12.54 -1.91 6.41
CA HIS A 142 -12.61 -3.03 7.36
C HIS A 142 -11.94 -2.75 8.70
N GLY A 143 -12.20 -3.63 9.68
CA GLY A 143 -11.44 -3.66 10.92
C GLY A 143 -10.07 -4.28 10.73
N GLY A 144 -9.01 -3.49 10.89
CA GLY A 144 -7.65 -3.92 10.58
C GLY A 144 -6.59 -3.34 11.51
N CYS A 145 -5.33 -3.64 11.18
CA CYS A 145 -4.19 -3.03 11.85
C CYS A 145 -3.95 -1.63 11.29
N ALA A 146 -3.76 -0.64 12.15
CA ALA A 146 -3.45 0.73 11.73
C ALA A 146 -2.23 0.86 10.80
N ALA A 147 -1.29 -0.10 10.86
CA ALA A 147 -0.13 -0.15 9.98
C ALA A 147 -0.45 -0.54 8.54
N GLU A 148 -1.62 -1.13 8.28
CA GLU A 148 -2.02 -1.65 6.97
C GLU A 148 -2.17 -0.53 5.94
N ASP A 149 -2.95 0.51 6.25
CA ASP A 149 -3.14 1.65 5.35
C ASP A 149 -1.81 2.37 5.07
N LEU A 150 -0.92 2.47 6.07
CA LEU A 150 0.42 3.04 5.90
C LEU A 150 1.27 2.16 4.99
N ALA A 151 1.22 0.84 5.18
CA ALA A 151 1.98 -0.12 4.39
C ALA A 151 1.53 -0.12 2.93
N ARG A 152 0.21 -0.11 2.71
CA ARG A 152 -0.42 0.00 1.39
C ARG A 152 -0.04 1.31 0.72
N LEU A 153 -0.11 2.45 1.43
CA LEU A 153 0.25 3.76 0.90
C LEU A 153 1.73 3.83 0.52
N PHE A 154 2.63 3.43 1.41
CA PHE A 154 4.07 3.61 1.20
C PHE A 154 4.62 2.67 0.11
N SER A 155 4.13 1.42 0.05
CA SER A 155 4.54 0.48 -0.99
C SER A 155 4.04 0.88 -2.39
N SER A 156 2.82 1.42 -2.47
CA SER A 156 2.15 1.70 -3.75
C SER A 156 2.35 3.11 -4.28
N SER A 157 2.66 4.08 -3.41
CA SER A 157 2.55 5.49 -3.75
C SER A 157 3.84 6.28 -3.53
N LEU A 158 4.76 5.83 -2.68
CA LEU A 158 6.09 6.45 -2.56
C LEU A 158 7.10 5.82 -3.54
N GLY A 159 8.05 6.64 -4.00
CA GLY A 159 9.23 6.13 -4.71
C GLY A 159 10.08 5.25 -3.79
N PRO A 160 10.83 4.27 -4.32
CA PRO A 160 11.65 3.37 -3.50
C PRO A 160 12.61 4.08 -2.55
N ASP A 161 13.32 5.10 -3.05
CA ASP A 161 14.28 5.87 -2.27
C ASP A 161 13.60 6.63 -1.13
N ASP A 162 12.48 7.28 -1.42
CA ASP A 162 11.74 8.04 -0.41
C ASP A 162 11.11 7.12 0.63
N ARG A 163 10.54 5.98 0.20
CA ARG A 163 10.01 4.95 1.10
C ARG A 163 11.09 4.49 2.08
N ARG A 164 12.26 4.10 1.58
CA ARG A 164 13.37 3.57 2.42
C ARG A 164 13.98 4.66 3.31
N ARG A 165 14.15 5.88 2.80
CA ARG A 165 14.79 7.00 3.51
C ARG A 165 13.89 7.63 4.58
N HIS A 166 12.60 7.78 4.29
CA HIS A 166 11.66 8.54 5.14
C HIS A 166 10.73 7.67 5.98
N LEU A 167 10.82 6.33 5.90
CA LEU A 167 9.94 5.41 6.62
C LEU A 167 9.76 5.78 8.09
N ASP A 168 10.87 5.87 8.83
CA ASP A 168 10.83 6.10 10.28
C ASP A 168 10.26 7.47 10.63
N GLN A 169 10.59 8.48 9.81
CA GLN A 169 10.03 9.82 9.95
C GLN A 169 8.52 9.82 9.73
N LEU A 170 8.03 9.14 8.69
CA LEU A 170 6.61 9.08 8.36
C LEU A 170 5.81 8.28 9.40
N LEU A 171 6.36 7.19 9.92
CA LEU A 171 5.73 6.42 11.01
C LEU A 171 5.66 7.21 12.30
N GLN A 172 6.74 7.93 12.67
CA GLN A 172 6.73 8.82 13.82
C GLN A 172 5.72 9.95 13.64
N TYR A 173 5.64 10.52 12.43
CA TYR A 173 4.66 11.56 12.10
C TYR A 173 3.23 11.05 12.26
N TYR A 174 2.91 9.88 11.68
CA TYR A 174 1.61 9.22 11.86
C TYR A 174 1.27 9.02 13.33
N TYR A 175 2.20 8.47 14.11
CA TYR A 175 1.94 8.17 15.52
C TYR A 175 1.65 9.45 16.33
N THR A 176 2.40 10.53 16.05
CA THR A 176 2.17 11.85 16.65
C THR A 176 0.78 12.39 16.29
N LYS A 177 0.39 12.30 15.02
CA LYS A 177 -0.94 12.75 14.56
C LYS A 177 -2.09 11.94 15.14
N LEU A 178 -1.90 10.64 15.30
CA LEU A 178 -2.86 9.78 15.95
C LEU A 178 -3.03 10.16 17.44
N GLU A 179 -1.93 10.38 18.15
CA GLU A 179 -1.94 10.83 19.54
C GLU A 179 -2.63 12.19 19.71
N ASP A 180 -2.30 13.17 18.86
CA ASP A 180 -2.95 14.49 18.82
C ASP A 180 -4.47 14.35 18.60
N ALA A 181 -4.87 13.54 17.61
CA ALA A 181 -6.28 13.32 17.28
C ALA A 181 -7.04 12.57 18.39
N LEU A 182 -6.38 11.67 19.11
CA LEU A 182 -6.95 10.96 20.25
C LEU A 182 -7.07 11.85 21.50
N GLY A 183 -6.16 12.82 21.67
CA GLY A 183 -5.97 13.58 22.91
C GLY A 183 -5.34 12.76 24.04
N ARG A 184 -4.75 11.61 23.71
CA ARG A 184 -4.08 10.67 24.62
C ARG A 184 -3.22 9.69 23.83
N ALA A 185 -2.32 8.98 24.52
CA ALA A 185 -1.54 7.91 23.94
C ALA A 185 -2.44 6.84 23.26
N PRO A 186 -2.10 6.40 22.03
CA PRO A 186 -2.77 5.29 21.36
C PRO A 186 -2.71 3.97 22.18
N PRO A 187 -3.64 3.03 21.98
CA PRO A 187 -3.65 1.73 22.66
C PRO A 187 -2.60 0.73 22.13
N PHE A 188 -1.59 1.23 21.41
CA PHE A 188 -0.46 0.49 20.86
C PHE A 188 0.73 1.45 20.73
N SER A 189 1.94 0.92 20.76
CA SER A 189 3.18 1.70 20.65
C SER A 189 3.60 1.94 19.19
N LEU A 190 4.44 2.95 18.96
CA LEU A 190 5.09 3.16 17.66
C LEU A 190 5.88 1.92 17.21
N HIS A 191 6.53 1.22 18.16
CA HIS A 191 7.23 -0.02 17.86
C HIS A 191 6.28 -1.10 17.33
N GLN A 192 5.11 -1.26 17.95
CA GLN A 192 4.07 -2.16 17.44
C GLN A 192 3.61 -1.77 16.04
N VAL A 193 3.35 -0.48 15.76
CA VAL A 193 2.98 -0.02 14.41
C VAL A 193 4.06 -0.40 13.38
N LYS A 194 5.33 -0.14 13.69
CA LYS A 194 6.46 -0.45 12.80
C LYS A 194 6.63 -1.95 12.56
N GLU A 195 6.57 -2.75 13.63
CA GLU A 195 6.69 -4.21 13.54
C GLU A 195 5.50 -4.83 12.78
N SER A 196 4.27 -4.35 13.01
CA SER A 196 3.11 -4.76 12.23
C SER A 196 3.28 -4.43 10.75
N MET A 197 3.73 -3.22 10.43
CA MET A 197 3.99 -2.82 9.05
C MET A 197 4.97 -3.77 8.35
N PHE A 198 6.07 -4.14 9.02
CA PHE A 198 7.07 -5.04 8.47
C PHE A 198 6.56 -6.46 8.26
N ARG A 199 5.66 -6.93 9.12
CA ARG A 199 4.99 -8.23 8.96
C ARG A 199 3.97 -8.23 7.83
N LEU A 200 3.31 -7.09 7.58
CA LEU A 200 2.32 -6.93 6.51
C LEU A 200 2.95 -6.63 5.14
N TYR A 201 4.17 -6.08 5.12
CA TYR A 201 4.80 -5.60 3.90
C TYR A 201 4.94 -6.64 2.79
N PRO A 202 5.38 -7.89 3.03
CA PRO A 202 5.50 -8.87 1.96
C PRO A 202 4.19 -9.04 1.18
N PHE A 203 3.06 -9.19 1.88
CA PHE A 203 1.73 -9.31 1.27
C PHE A 203 1.32 -8.02 0.55
N LEU A 204 1.37 -6.87 1.22
CA LEU A 204 0.87 -5.60 0.65
C LEU A 204 1.74 -5.07 -0.50
N MET A 205 3.05 -5.32 -0.47
CA MET A 205 3.94 -5.03 -1.60
C MET A 205 3.68 -5.97 -2.78
N THR A 206 3.30 -7.22 -2.53
CA THR A 206 2.84 -8.14 -3.58
C THR A 206 1.57 -7.62 -4.25
N MET A 207 0.61 -7.13 -3.47
CA MET A 207 -0.57 -6.45 -4.00
C MET A 207 -0.20 -5.18 -4.79
N ALA A 208 0.81 -4.44 -4.35
CA ALA A 208 1.32 -3.29 -5.10
C ALA A 208 1.95 -3.68 -6.45
N LEU A 209 2.62 -4.84 -6.57
CA LEU A 209 3.17 -5.33 -7.85
C LEU A 209 2.07 -5.52 -8.91
N MET A 210 0.88 -5.97 -8.51
CA MET A 210 -0.28 -6.09 -9.43
C MET A 210 -0.68 -4.74 -10.03
N SER A 211 -0.47 -3.65 -9.29
CA SER A 211 -0.77 -2.27 -9.71
C SER A 211 0.34 -1.64 -10.57
N VAL A 212 1.59 -2.11 -10.45
CA VAL A 212 2.75 -1.59 -11.22
C VAL A 212 2.91 -2.30 -12.57
N GLY A 213 2.30 -3.48 -12.72
CA GLY A 213 2.45 -4.35 -13.88
C GLY A 213 1.52 -4.08 -15.08
N PRO A 214 0.88 -5.13 -15.67
CA PRO A 214 0.21 -5.07 -16.97
C PRO A 214 -0.83 -3.96 -17.16
N LEU A 215 -1.51 -3.56 -16.09
CA LEU A 215 -2.55 -2.51 -16.13
C LEU A 215 -1.99 -1.16 -16.59
N VAL A 216 -0.74 -0.86 -16.23
CA VAL A 216 -0.09 0.39 -16.60
C VAL A 216 0.41 0.34 -18.05
N THR A 217 0.97 -0.79 -18.46
CA THR A 217 1.42 -1.02 -19.85
C THR A 217 0.27 -0.90 -20.83
N VAL A 218 -0.90 -1.47 -20.50
CA VAL A 218 -2.10 -1.37 -21.35
C VAL A 218 -2.60 0.07 -21.45
N LYS A 219 -2.54 0.84 -20.35
CA LYS A 219 -3.05 2.22 -20.30
C LYS A 219 -2.21 3.21 -21.10
N TYR A 220 -0.90 2.98 -21.23
CA TYR A 220 0.03 3.94 -21.81
C TYR A 220 0.69 3.50 -23.12
N LYS A 221 0.30 2.35 -23.68
CA LYS A 221 0.88 1.80 -24.93
C LYS A 221 0.82 2.74 -26.14
N ASP A 222 -0.11 3.68 -26.16
CA ASP A 222 -0.35 4.59 -27.29
C ASP A 222 0.43 5.93 -27.15
N LEU A 223 1.23 6.09 -26.09
CA LEU A 223 2.07 7.29 -25.91
C LEU A 223 3.27 7.30 -26.87
N PRO A 224 3.87 8.48 -27.14
CA PRO A 224 5.13 8.57 -27.86
C PRO A 224 6.19 7.65 -27.25
N ARG A 225 6.96 6.97 -28.12
CA ARG A 225 7.92 5.93 -27.71
C ARG A 225 8.82 6.35 -26.56
N GLN A 226 9.37 7.56 -26.60
CA GLN A 226 10.27 8.07 -25.56
C GLN A 226 9.57 8.24 -24.20
N GLU A 227 8.32 8.70 -24.19
CA GLU A 227 7.51 8.84 -22.98
C GLU A 227 7.14 7.48 -22.41
N PHE A 228 6.73 6.55 -23.28
CA PHE A 228 6.44 5.17 -22.90
C PHE A 228 7.67 4.48 -22.31
N GLU A 229 8.84 4.61 -22.93
CA GLU A 229 10.12 4.04 -22.43
C GLU A 229 10.54 4.66 -21.08
N ALA A 230 10.25 5.94 -20.83
CA ALA A 230 10.50 6.56 -19.53
C ALA A 230 9.57 6.00 -18.44
N ILE A 231 8.28 5.84 -18.74
CA ILE A 231 7.30 5.23 -17.84
C ILE A 231 7.67 3.77 -17.57
N GLN A 232 7.99 3.00 -18.61
CA GLN A 232 8.38 1.60 -18.47
C GLN A 232 9.60 1.44 -17.57
N ARG A 233 10.66 2.25 -17.76
CA ARG A 233 11.84 2.24 -16.88
C ARG A 233 11.47 2.52 -15.42
N SER A 234 10.68 3.56 -15.17
CA SER A 234 10.23 3.90 -13.81
C SER A 234 9.44 2.76 -13.16
N LEU A 235 8.59 2.06 -13.91
CA LEU A 235 7.84 0.91 -13.40
C LEU A 235 8.73 -0.30 -13.13
N VAL A 236 9.70 -0.58 -14.00
CA VAL A 236 10.70 -1.63 -13.77
C VAL A 236 11.49 -1.35 -12.50
N ASP A 237 11.96 -0.12 -12.30
CA ASP A 237 12.71 0.27 -11.09
C ASP A 237 11.86 0.07 -9.82
N ARG A 238 10.57 0.40 -9.88
CA ARG A 238 9.62 0.16 -8.79
C ARG A 238 9.40 -1.33 -8.55
N ALA A 239 9.21 -2.13 -9.59
CA ALA A 239 9.01 -3.57 -9.49
C ALA A 239 10.23 -4.28 -8.90
N VAL A 240 11.43 -3.93 -9.36
CA VAL A 240 12.70 -4.41 -8.80
C VAL A 240 12.76 -4.11 -7.30
N ALA A 241 12.55 -2.85 -6.91
CA ALA A 241 12.63 -2.46 -5.51
C ALA A 241 11.56 -3.12 -4.64
N LEU A 242 10.34 -3.33 -5.15
CA LEU A 242 9.29 -4.06 -4.45
C LEU A 242 9.66 -5.52 -4.24
N LEU A 243 10.16 -6.21 -5.26
CA LEU A 243 10.60 -7.60 -5.13
C LEU A 243 11.74 -7.73 -4.11
N GLU A 244 12.74 -6.85 -4.17
CA GLU A 244 13.83 -6.74 -3.18
C GLU A 244 13.30 -6.55 -1.76
N ASP A 245 12.41 -5.58 -1.56
CA ASP A 245 11.84 -5.29 -0.25
C ASP A 245 10.99 -6.47 0.27
N ILE A 246 10.19 -7.12 -0.59
CA ILE A 246 9.39 -8.29 -0.22
C ILE A 246 10.29 -9.39 0.35
N MET A 247 11.36 -9.75 -0.37
CA MET A 247 12.29 -10.80 0.08
C MET A 247 12.97 -10.40 1.41
N TYR A 248 13.41 -9.15 1.54
CA TYR A 248 14.02 -8.63 2.76
C TYR A 248 13.08 -8.73 3.97
N TYR A 249 11.83 -8.27 3.83
CA TYR A 249 10.87 -8.27 4.93
C TYR A 249 10.33 -9.67 5.23
N HIS A 250 10.16 -10.53 4.22
CA HIS A 250 9.80 -11.94 4.43
C HIS A 250 10.89 -12.67 5.23
N GLU A 251 12.16 -12.58 4.82
CA GLU A 251 13.27 -13.23 5.52
C GLU A 251 13.34 -12.82 7.00
N LYS A 252 13.19 -11.53 7.28
CA LYS A 252 13.42 -10.98 8.63
C LYS A 252 12.19 -11.00 9.55
N TYR A 253 10.98 -10.94 8.99
CA TYR A 253 9.73 -10.76 9.75
C TYR A 253 8.65 -11.79 9.47
N GLY A 254 8.88 -12.74 8.55
CA GLY A 254 7.96 -13.81 8.21
C GLY A 254 7.51 -14.61 9.44
N PHE A 255 6.25 -15.00 9.47
CA PHE A 255 5.65 -15.71 10.61
C PHE A 255 6.24 -17.12 10.82
N LEU A 256 6.79 -17.74 9.77
CA LEU A 256 7.40 -19.07 9.81
C LEU A 256 8.92 -19.04 10.06
N ASN A 257 9.53 -17.85 10.13
CA ASN A 257 10.98 -17.66 10.27
C ASN A 257 11.42 -17.48 11.74
N LYS A 258 10.59 -17.92 12.71
CA LYS A 258 10.88 -17.89 14.15
C LYS A 258 10.67 -19.25 14.80
#